data_AF-A0AAU7U4C3-F1
#
_entry.id   AF-A0AAU7U4C3-F1
#
_cell.length_a   1.000
_cell.length_b   1.000
_cell.length_c   1.000
_cell.angle_alpha   90.00
_cell.angle_beta   90.00
_cell.angle_gamma   90.00
#
_symmetry.space_group_name_H-M   'P 1'
#
loop_
_entity.id
_entity.type
_entity.pdbx_description
1 polymer ?
#
loop_
_entity_poly.entity_id
_entity_poly.type
_entity_poly.pdbx_seq_one_letter_code
_entity_poly.pdbx_strand_id
1 'polypeptide(L)'
;MKRLNAALLCSTCLSVSLSALAGDGTQVSSTENETAYFLSSSLPDKELALLMKSAEAKNIPVYFRGLINDNMDQTAKYMLNLITTYKVRGVQIDPVRFERYGVKQVPALVKKCGDHFDIVYGNLALNQALDMINQRGDCHNRP
;
A
#
# COMPACT_ATOMS: atom_id res chain seq x y z
N MET A 1 -5.68 24.96 69.35
CA MET A 1 -6.22 26.29 68.96
C MET A 1 -5.25 26.98 68.00
N LYS A 2 -5.52 26.90 66.69
CA LYS A 2 -5.34 27.98 65.70
C LYS A 2 -5.99 27.51 64.39
N ARG A 3 -6.83 28.38 63.84
CA ARG A 3 -7.79 28.13 62.75
C ARG A 3 -7.19 28.52 61.40
N LEU A 4 -7.72 27.87 60.36
CA LEU A 4 -8.02 28.34 58.99
C LEU A 4 -6.90 28.92 58.09
N ASN A 5 -6.79 28.33 56.89
CA ASN A 5 -6.77 29.00 55.58
C ASN A 5 -7.44 28.02 54.59
N ALA A 6 -8.63 28.26 54.02
CA ALA A 6 -8.94 29.20 52.92
C ALA A 6 -8.00 28.96 51.72
N ALA A 7 -8.38 28.12 50.74
CA ALA A 7 -9.30 28.38 49.64
C ALA A 7 -8.52 28.62 48.31
N LEU A 8 -9.05 28.00 47.25
CA LEU A 8 -8.97 28.42 45.85
C LEU A 8 -7.61 28.39 45.14
N LEU A 9 -7.46 27.43 44.22
CA LEU A 9 -7.39 27.66 42.76
C LEU A 9 -7.24 26.31 42.04
N CYS A 10 -8.34 25.55 41.93
CA CYS A 10 -8.45 24.51 40.90
C CYS A 10 -8.77 25.23 39.59
N SER A 11 -7.71 25.68 38.93
CA SER A 11 -7.78 26.48 37.72
C SER A 11 -8.09 25.58 36.52
N THR A 12 -9.15 25.95 35.81
CA THR A 12 -9.38 25.75 34.37
C THR A 12 -9.69 24.33 33.87
N CYS A 13 -11.00 24.12 33.69
CA CYS A 13 -11.67 23.83 32.43
C CYS A 13 -11.17 22.67 31.55
N LEU A 14 -12.02 21.64 31.51
CA LEU A 14 -12.42 20.86 30.32
C LEU A 14 -11.76 21.30 29.00
N SER A 15 -10.90 20.43 28.47
CA SER A 15 -10.82 20.20 27.03
C SER A 15 -10.75 18.68 26.80
N VAL A 16 -11.91 18.04 26.82
CA VAL A 16 -12.07 16.75 26.14
C VAL A 16 -12.03 17.06 24.65
N SER A 17 -10.88 16.84 24.02
CA SER A 17 -10.78 16.90 22.57
C SER A 17 -11.45 15.66 21.98
N LEU A 18 -12.75 15.78 21.69
CA LEU A 18 -13.52 14.84 20.89
C LEU A 18 -12.99 14.89 19.45
N SER A 19 -11.97 14.09 19.16
CA SER A 19 -11.48 13.94 17.80
C SER A 19 -12.49 13.05 17.06
N ALA A 20 -13.35 13.69 16.27
CA ALA A 20 -14.29 13.00 15.40
C ALA A 20 -13.52 12.14 14.40
N LEU A 21 -13.83 10.83 14.35
CA LEU A 21 -13.42 9.93 13.29
C LEU A 21 -14.19 10.29 12.01
N ALA A 22 -13.70 11.29 11.29
CA ALA A 22 -14.01 11.43 9.87
C ALA A 22 -13.15 10.39 9.13
N GLY A 23 -13.78 9.49 8.39
CA GLY A 23 -13.11 8.45 7.61
C GLY A 23 -12.14 9.09 6.61
N ASP A 24 -10.85 8.93 6.89
CA ASP A 24 -9.78 9.37 6.01
C ASP A 24 -9.50 8.23 5.04
N GLY A 25 -9.84 8.43 3.77
CA GLY A 25 -9.31 7.61 2.69
C GLY A 25 -7.80 7.68 2.79
N THR A 26 -7.17 6.54 3.05
CA THR A 26 -5.75 6.38 3.38
C THR A 26 -4.87 7.43 2.69
N GLN A 27 -4.48 8.46 3.45
CA GLN A 27 -3.47 9.43 3.02
C GLN A 27 -2.17 8.67 2.85
N VAL A 28 -1.89 8.23 1.62
CA VAL A 28 -0.58 7.64 1.30
C VAL A 28 0.44 8.76 1.53
N SER A 29 1.30 8.59 2.55
CA SER A 29 2.36 9.53 2.90
C SER A 29 3.22 9.83 1.68
N SER A 30 3.35 11.11 1.30
CA SER A 30 4.18 11.52 0.16
C SER A 30 5.68 11.43 0.46
N THR A 31 6.09 11.26 1.71
CA THR A 31 7.50 11.29 2.13
C THR A 31 8.08 9.92 2.47
N GLU A 32 7.27 8.87 2.56
CA GLU A 32 7.74 7.52 2.89
C GLU A 32 8.27 6.80 1.65
N ASN A 33 9.36 6.05 1.81
CA ASN A 33 9.90 5.18 0.79
C ASN A 33 9.02 3.93 0.67
N GLU A 34 8.78 3.49 -0.56
CA GLU A 34 7.86 2.39 -0.82
C GLU A 34 8.45 1.50 -1.91
N THR A 35 8.33 0.20 -1.75
CA THR A 35 8.51 -0.75 -2.86
C THR A 35 7.25 -1.57 -2.94
N ALA A 36 6.60 -1.57 -4.09
CA ALA A 36 5.30 -2.22 -4.24
C ALA A 36 5.12 -2.81 -5.62
N TYR A 37 4.36 -3.89 -5.69
CA TYR A 37 4.10 -4.60 -6.94
C TYR A 37 2.66 -4.40 -7.39
N PHE A 38 2.50 -3.88 -8.61
CA PHE A 38 1.22 -3.50 -9.17
C PHE A 38 0.75 -4.56 -10.16
N LEU A 39 -0.37 -5.19 -9.84
CA LEU A 39 -0.93 -6.33 -10.58
C LEU A 39 -2.41 -6.11 -10.90
N SER A 40 -2.98 -6.92 -11.80
CA SER A 40 -4.42 -6.91 -12.08
C SER A 40 -4.90 -8.26 -12.63
N SER A 41 -6.22 -8.45 -12.69
CA SER A 41 -6.88 -9.62 -13.30
C SER A 41 -6.73 -9.71 -14.82
N SER A 42 -6.10 -8.72 -15.45
CA SER A 42 -5.70 -8.83 -16.86
C SER A 42 -4.64 -9.92 -17.09
N LEU A 43 -3.99 -10.39 -16.03
CA LEU A 43 -3.03 -11.49 -16.05
C LEU A 43 -3.74 -12.82 -15.79
N PRO A 44 -3.29 -13.94 -16.40
CA PRO A 44 -3.80 -15.26 -16.07
C PRO A 44 -3.60 -15.61 -14.59
N ASP A 45 -4.61 -16.22 -13.96
CA ASP A 45 -4.63 -16.50 -12.51
C ASP A 45 -3.37 -17.22 -11.99
N LYS A 46 -2.87 -18.20 -12.74
CA LYS A 46 -1.65 -18.95 -12.37
C LYS A 46 -0.41 -18.03 -12.36
N GLU A 47 -0.28 -17.16 -13.36
CA GLU A 47 0.81 -16.21 -13.45
C GLU A 47 0.70 -15.18 -12.34
N LEU A 48 -0.49 -14.60 -12.15
CA LEU A 48 -0.80 -13.67 -11.09
C LEU A 48 -0.43 -14.23 -9.70
N ALA A 49 -0.79 -15.49 -9.43
CA ALA A 49 -0.46 -16.15 -8.18
C ALA A 49 1.05 -16.35 -7.95
N LEU A 50 1.81 -16.67 -9.01
CA LEU A 50 3.27 -16.79 -8.92
C LEU A 50 3.91 -15.43 -8.60
N LEU A 51 3.44 -14.37 -9.25
CA LEU A 51 3.89 -12.99 -9.00
C LEU A 51 3.59 -12.54 -7.57
N MET A 52 2.37 -12.79 -7.09
CA MET A 52 1.96 -12.47 -5.71
C MET A 52 2.81 -13.20 -4.68
N LYS A 53 3.08 -14.50 -4.88
CA LYS A 53 3.96 -15.28 -3.99
C LYS A 53 5.39 -14.79 -3.98
N SER A 54 5.89 -14.34 -5.14
CA SER A 54 7.24 -13.76 -5.22
C SER A 54 7.34 -12.47 -4.41
N ALA A 55 6.30 -11.62 -4.46
CA ALA A 55 6.21 -10.41 -3.66
C ALA A 55 6.07 -10.71 -2.16
N GLU A 56 5.21 -11.67 -1.80
CA GLU A 56 5.04 -12.15 -0.42
C GLU A 56 6.37 -12.62 0.19
N ALA A 57 7.13 -13.43 -0.54
CA ALA A 57 8.44 -13.93 -0.09
C ALA A 57 9.48 -12.81 0.17
N LYS A 58 9.21 -11.59 -0.31
CA LYS A 58 10.05 -10.40 -0.14
C LYS A 58 9.44 -9.34 0.77
N ASN A 59 8.28 -9.61 1.35
CA ASN A 59 7.51 -8.61 2.10
C ASN A 59 7.19 -7.35 1.27
N ILE A 60 7.01 -7.50 -0.05
CA ILE A 60 6.61 -6.42 -0.95
C ILE A 60 5.08 -6.44 -1.04
N PRO A 61 4.38 -5.35 -0.66
CA PRO A 61 2.93 -5.29 -0.82
C PRO A 61 2.53 -5.37 -2.29
N VAL A 62 1.41 -6.04 -2.53
CA VAL A 62 0.78 -6.09 -3.86
C VAL A 62 -0.41 -5.15 -3.88
N TYR A 63 -0.40 -4.21 -4.81
CA TYR A 63 -1.57 -3.39 -5.15
C TYR A 63 -2.25 -3.95 -6.39
N PHE A 64 -3.49 -4.37 -6.20
CA PHE A 64 -4.31 -4.95 -7.23
C PHE A 64 -5.24 -3.90 -7.84
N ARG A 65 -5.23 -3.79 -9.16
CA ARG A 65 -6.03 -2.78 -9.86
C ARG A 65 -7.50 -3.16 -9.95
N GLY A 66 -8.32 -2.32 -9.34
CA GLY A 66 -9.73 -2.12 -9.72
C GLY A 66 -10.67 -3.29 -9.41
N LEU A 67 -11.87 -3.16 -9.96
CA LEU A 67 -12.95 -4.14 -9.83
C LEU A 67 -12.99 -5.06 -11.04
N ILE A 68 -13.41 -6.30 -10.83
CA ILE A 68 -13.77 -7.23 -11.88
C ILE A 68 -15.15 -6.83 -12.41
N ASN A 69 -15.22 -6.47 -13.70
CA ASN A 69 -16.46 -6.05 -14.38
C ASN A 69 -17.23 -4.95 -13.62
N ASP A 70 -16.52 -3.98 -13.04
CA ASP A 70 -17.09 -2.89 -12.23
C ASP A 70 -17.95 -3.37 -11.05
N ASN A 71 -17.72 -4.60 -10.55
CA ASN A 71 -18.53 -5.23 -9.53
C ASN A 71 -17.69 -5.69 -8.33
N MET A 72 -18.00 -5.17 -7.14
CA MET A 72 -17.26 -5.49 -5.91
C MET A 72 -17.47 -6.95 -5.46
N ASP A 73 -18.67 -7.51 -5.61
CA ASP A 73 -18.95 -8.89 -5.22
C ASP A 73 -18.18 -9.89 -6.09
N GLN A 74 -18.09 -9.63 -7.39
CA GLN A 74 -17.26 -10.43 -8.30
C GLN A 74 -15.79 -10.32 -7.94
N THR A 75 -15.33 -9.12 -7.58
CA THR A 75 -13.95 -8.87 -7.14
C THR A 75 -13.62 -9.64 -5.87
N ALA A 76 -14.50 -9.60 -4.88
CA ALA A 76 -14.33 -10.33 -3.63
C ALA A 76 -14.30 -11.86 -3.86
N LYS A 77 -15.19 -12.39 -4.70
CA LYS A 77 -15.20 -13.81 -5.08
C LYS A 77 -13.93 -14.22 -5.82
N TYR A 78 -13.46 -13.38 -6.74
CA TYR A 78 -12.23 -13.60 -7.48
C TYR A 78 -11.02 -13.65 -6.54
N MET A 79 -10.89 -12.67 -5.66
CA MET A 79 -9.83 -12.64 -4.64
C MET A 79 -9.90 -13.84 -3.71
N LEU A 80 -11.10 -14.20 -3.24
CA LEU A 80 -11.29 -15.39 -2.42
C LEU A 80 -10.85 -16.64 -3.16
N ASN A 81 -11.19 -16.79 -4.45
CA ASN A 81 -10.74 -17.91 -5.28
C ASN A 81 -9.21 -17.97 -5.38
N LEU A 82 -8.53 -16.84 -5.57
CA LEU A 82 -7.06 -16.80 -5.59
C LEU A 82 -6.47 -17.26 -4.25
N ILE A 83 -7.04 -16.78 -3.14
CA ILE A 83 -6.61 -17.14 -1.78
C ILE A 83 -6.84 -18.63 -1.51
N THR A 84 -8.01 -19.17 -1.86
CA THR A 84 -8.35 -20.57 -1.57
C THR A 84 -7.60 -21.55 -2.47
N THR A 85 -7.48 -21.25 -3.76
CA THR A 85 -6.87 -22.11 -4.78
C THR A 85 -5.35 -22.05 -4.75
N TYR A 86 -4.78 -20.85 -4.75
CA TYR A 86 -3.34 -20.66 -4.88
C TYR A 86 -2.64 -20.31 -3.57
N LYS A 87 -3.38 -20.04 -2.48
CA LYS A 87 -2.83 -19.66 -1.17
C LYS A 87 -2.04 -18.35 -1.21
N VAL A 88 -2.46 -17.38 -2.03
CA VAL A 88 -1.88 -16.04 -2.05
C VAL A 88 -2.31 -15.23 -0.83
N ARG A 89 -1.48 -14.28 -0.40
CA ARG A 89 -1.73 -13.38 0.73
C ARG A 89 -1.20 -11.97 0.44
N GLY A 90 -1.52 -11.01 1.30
CA GLY A 90 -0.91 -9.67 1.28
C GLY A 90 -1.33 -8.78 0.11
N VAL A 91 -2.49 -9.07 -0.50
CA VAL A 91 -3.04 -8.29 -1.62
C VAL A 91 -3.94 -7.18 -1.10
N GLN A 92 -3.76 -5.97 -1.60
CA GLN A 92 -4.57 -4.79 -1.31
C GLN A 92 -5.21 -4.27 -2.60
N ILE A 93 -6.48 -3.86 -2.56
CA ILE A 93 -7.14 -3.18 -3.67
C ILE A 93 -6.98 -1.68 -3.42
N ASP A 94 -6.16 -1.02 -4.24
CA ASP A 94 -5.84 0.40 -4.07
C ASP A 94 -5.74 1.10 -5.43
N PRO A 95 -6.84 1.67 -5.96
CA PRO A 95 -6.81 2.40 -7.22
C PRO A 95 -6.02 3.72 -7.13
N VAL A 96 -5.96 4.34 -5.95
CA VAL A 96 -5.32 5.65 -5.74
C VAL A 96 -3.81 5.54 -5.96
N ARG A 97 -3.17 4.45 -5.51
CA ARG A 97 -1.74 4.22 -5.77
C ARG A 97 -1.42 4.03 -7.25
N PHE A 98 -2.31 3.42 -8.04
CA PHE A 98 -2.10 3.30 -9.50
C PHE A 98 -2.05 4.67 -10.16
N GLU A 99 -2.97 5.57 -9.81
CA GLU A 99 -3.02 6.93 -10.32
C GLU A 99 -1.81 7.75 -9.87
N ARG A 100 -1.46 7.67 -8.58
CA ARG A 100 -0.32 8.39 -7.99
C ARG A 100 1.00 8.10 -8.69
N TYR A 101 1.29 6.84 -8.96
CA TYR A 101 2.52 6.45 -9.64
C TYR A 101 2.39 6.47 -11.17
N GLY A 102 1.21 6.77 -11.72
CA GLY A 102 0.98 6.75 -13.16
C GLY A 102 1.20 5.36 -13.78
N VAL A 103 0.86 4.29 -13.07
CA VAL A 103 1.02 2.91 -13.55
C VAL A 103 0.01 2.61 -14.66
N LYS A 104 0.47 2.63 -15.92
CA LYS A 104 -0.40 2.45 -17.10
C LYS A 104 -0.61 1.00 -17.51
N GLN A 105 0.35 0.13 -17.21
CA GLN A 105 0.36 -1.29 -17.59
C GLN A 105 0.80 -2.15 -16.41
N VAL A 106 0.40 -3.42 -16.44
CA VAL A 106 0.77 -4.42 -15.43
C VAL A 106 1.37 -5.65 -16.12
N PRO A 107 2.25 -6.42 -15.44
CA PRO A 107 2.78 -6.16 -14.09
C PRO A 107 3.77 -4.99 -14.05
N ALA A 108 3.84 -4.30 -12.92
CA ALA A 108 4.77 -3.19 -12.72
C ALA A 108 5.34 -3.17 -11.29
N LEU A 109 6.66 -3.17 -11.15
CA LEU A 109 7.34 -2.94 -9.87
C LEU A 109 7.63 -1.44 -9.74
N VAL A 110 7.21 -0.84 -8.64
CA VAL A 110 7.53 0.55 -8.31
C VAL A 110 8.44 0.58 -7.09
N LYS A 111 9.47 1.42 -7.15
CA LYS A 111 10.30 1.79 -5.99
C LYS A 111 10.31 3.31 -5.86
N LYS A 112 9.77 3.83 -4.76
CA LYS A 112 9.78 5.25 -4.38
C LYS A 112 10.92 5.53 -3.41
N CYS A 113 11.65 6.61 -3.65
CA CYS A 113 12.76 7.10 -2.82
C CYS A 113 12.65 8.63 -2.66
N GLY A 114 12.11 9.09 -1.53
CA GLY A 114 11.74 10.49 -1.32
C GLY A 114 10.71 10.95 -2.36
N ASP A 115 11.00 12.03 -3.08
CA ASP A 115 10.09 12.62 -4.08
C ASP A 115 10.19 11.97 -5.47
N HIS A 116 11.03 10.95 -5.63
CA HIS A 116 11.24 10.24 -6.89
C HIS A 116 10.73 8.80 -6.81
N PHE A 117 10.48 8.20 -7.98
CA PHE A 117 10.19 6.78 -8.08
C PHE A 117 10.65 6.20 -9.42
N ASP A 118 11.07 4.94 -9.40
CA ASP A 118 11.34 4.13 -10.57
C ASP A 118 10.17 3.17 -10.82
N ILE A 119 9.90 2.86 -12.10
CA ILE A 119 8.94 1.84 -12.50
C ILE A 119 9.59 0.86 -13.48
N VAL A 120 9.50 -0.43 -13.18
CA VAL A 120 9.88 -1.51 -14.10
C VAL A 120 8.63 -2.27 -14.51
N TYR A 121 8.36 -2.30 -15.82
CA TYR A 121 7.24 -3.04 -16.40
C TYR A 121 7.67 -4.40 -16.95
N GLY A 122 6.71 -5.32 -17.01
CA GLY A 122 6.80 -6.55 -17.79
C GLY A 122 6.96 -7.83 -16.98
N ASN A 123 6.82 -8.97 -17.66
CA ASN A 123 6.86 -10.30 -17.07
C ASN A 123 8.30 -10.77 -16.81
N LEU A 124 8.95 -10.12 -15.86
CA LEU A 124 10.29 -10.44 -15.39
C LEU A 124 10.20 -11.10 -14.01
N ALA A 125 11.21 -11.90 -13.66
CA ALA A 125 11.35 -12.36 -12.28
C ALA A 125 11.49 -11.14 -11.35
N LEU A 126 10.82 -11.15 -10.20
CA LEU A 126 10.81 -10.00 -9.29
C LEU A 126 12.21 -9.57 -8.83
N ASN A 127 13.11 -10.54 -8.62
CA ASN A 127 14.53 -10.27 -8.34
C ASN A 127 15.18 -9.45 -9.45
N GLN A 128 14.95 -9.83 -10.70
CA GLN A 128 15.53 -9.15 -11.85
C GLN A 128 15.00 -7.70 -11.96
N ALA A 129 13.71 -7.49 -11.72
CA ALA A 129 13.13 -6.14 -11.70
C ALA A 129 13.73 -5.28 -10.57
N LEU A 130 13.92 -5.85 -9.37
CA LEU A 130 14.60 -5.18 -8.26
C LEU A 130 16.06 -4.85 -8.60
N ASP A 131 16.79 -5.78 -9.21
CA ASP A 131 18.18 -5.59 -9.62
C ASP A 131 18.30 -4.48 -10.67
N MET A 132 17.36 -4.40 -11.62
CA MET A 132 17.33 -3.31 -12.60
C MET A 132 17.22 -1.94 -11.93
N ILE A 133 16.33 -1.79 -10.95
CA ILE A 133 16.20 -0.55 -10.18
C ILE A 133 17.47 -0.28 -9.37
N ASN A 134 17.99 -1.29 -8.68
CA ASN A 134 19.17 -1.16 -7.83
C ASN A 134 20.49 -0.99 -8.61
N GLN A 135 20.51 -1.14 -9.93
CA GLN A 135 21.72 -0.93 -10.73
C GLN A 135 21.63 0.29 -11.64
N ARG A 136 20.43 0.65 -12.08
CA ARG A 136 20.21 1.62 -13.16
C ARG A 136 19.12 2.64 -12.88
N GLY A 137 18.32 2.46 -11.83
CA GLY A 137 17.23 3.37 -11.46
C GLY A 137 17.71 4.57 -10.65
N ASP A 138 16.89 5.61 -10.63
CA ASP A 138 17.16 6.83 -9.87
C ASP A 138 17.17 6.56 -8.35
N CYS A 139 16.43 5.54 -7.91
CA CYS A 139 16.36 5.05 -6.52
C CYS A 139 17.47 4.07 -6.13
N HIS A 140 18.53 3.92 -6.94
CA HIS A 140 19.71 3.14 -6.55
C HIS A 140 20.51 3.82 -5.42
N ASN A 141 20.79 5.13 -5.56
CA ASN A 141 21.69 5.88 -4.68
C ASN A 141 20.95 6.79 -3.69
N ARG A 142 19.63 6.61 -3.55
CA ARG A 142 18.79 7.46 -2.70
C ARG A 142 18.21 6.63 -1.55
N PRO A 143 18.34 7.09 -0.29
CA PRO A 143 17.88 6.36 0.88
C PRO A 143 16.37 6.18 0.89
#